data_AF-A0AAV3IN64-F1
#
_entry.id   AF-A0AAV3IN64-F1
#
_cell.length_a   1.000
_cell.length_b   1.000
_cell.length_c   1.000
_cell.angle_alpha   90.00
_cell.angle_beta   90.00
_cell.angle_gamma   90.00
#
_symmetry.space_group_name_H-M   'P 1'
#
loop_
_entity.id
_entity.type
_entity.pdbx_description
1 polymer ?
#
loop_
_entity_poly.entity_id
_entity_poly.type
_entity_poly.pdbx_seq_one_letter_code
_entity_poly.pdbx_strand_id
1 'polypeptide(L)' 'MPVLAFLPEFIVKDKVKRSSLPKVSEEDVKTIRELYKAGLSYRQLGHKYEISHEMVRRICTKYCYKEVI' A
#
# COMPACT_ATOMS: atom_id res chain seq x y z
N MET A 1 51.45 -17.76 16.49
CA MET A 1 50.24 -18.48 16.04
C MET A 1 49.25 -17.44 15.52
N PRO A 2 48.75 -17.54 14.27
CA PRO A 2 47.74 -16.60 13.80
C PRO A 2 46.38 -16.99 14.38
N VAL A 3 45.68 -16.03 14.98
CA VAL A 3 44.32 -16.22 15.48
C VAL A 3 43.40 -16.06 14.27
N LEU A 4 42.73 -17.15 13.86
CA LEU A 4 41.72 -17.12 12.80
C LEU A 4 40.53 -16.27 13.29
N ALA A 5 40.47 -15.02 12.86
CA ALA A 5 39.34 -14.14 13.11
C ALA A 5 38.12 -14.66 12.33
N PHE A 6 37.20 -15.33 13.03
CA PHE A 6 35.90 -15.71 12.49
C PHE A 6 35.01 -14.46 12.42
N LEU A 7 35.03 -13.77 11.28
CA LEU A 7 34.08 -12.70 10.97
C LEU A 7 32.81 -13.35 10.40
N PRO A 8 31.65 -13.26 11.07
CA PRO A 8 30.41 -13.78 10.50
C PRO A 8 30.04 -12.94 9.28
N GLU A 9 29.93 -13.59 8.12
CA GLU A 9 29.41 -12.96 6.92
C GLU A 9 27.92 -12.68 7.10
N PHE A 10 27.57 -11.41 7.34
CA PHE A 10 26.17 -10.99 7.33
C PHE A 10 25.69 -10.91 5.88
N ILE A 11 24.75 -11.78 5.51
CA ILE A 11 24.04 -11.67 4.24
C ILE A 11 23.09 -10.48 4.34
N VAL A 12 23.51 -9.32 3.82
CA VAL A 12 22.64 -8.15 3.68
C VAL A 12 21.71 -8.42 2.50
N LYS A 13 20.44 -8.75 2.78
CA LYS A 13 19.40 -8.78 1.73
C LYS A 13 19.31 -7.39 1.10
N ASP A 14 19.49 -7.33 -0.21
CA ASP A 14 19.29 -6.12 -1.01
C ASP A 14 17.97 -5.43 -0.66
N LYS A 15 17.99 -4.09 -0.66
CA LYS A 15 16.77 -3.31 -0.45
C LYS A 15 15.81 -3.60 -1.61
N VAL A 16 14.67 -4.23 -1.29
CA VAL A 16 13.61 -4.52 -2.25
C VAL A 16 13.23 -3.22 -3.00
N LYS A 17 13.49 -3.17 -4.30
CA LYS A 17 13.07 -2.05 -5.15
C LYS A 17 11.55 -2.05 -5.19
N ARG A 18 10.91 -0.98 -4.68
CA ARG A 18 9.45 -0.83 -4.80
C ARG A 18 9.10 -0.69 -6.28
N SER A 19 8.15 -1.48 -6.75
CA SER A 19 7.53 -1.26 -8.05
C SER A 19 6.86 0.12 -8.05
N SER A 20 6.97 0.83 -9.17
CA SER A 20 6.37 2.15 -9.40
C SER A 20 4.90 2.08 -9.82
N LEU A 21 4.35 0.87 -9.99
CA LEU A 21 2.97 0.65 -10.42
C LEU A 21 2.01 0.99 -9.27
N PRO A 22 1.00 1.84 -9.52
CA PRO A 22 -0.04 2.10 -8.54
C PRO A 22 -0.79 0.80 -8.23
N LYS A 23 -1.02 0.55 -6.95
CA LYS A 23 -1.76 -0.64 -6.47
C LYS A 23 -3.26 -0.59 -6.76
N VAL A 24 -3.78 0.57 -7.18
CA VAL A 24 -5.21 0.86 -7.25
C VAL A 24 -5.55 1.26 -8.67
N SER A 25 -6.51 0.54 -9.27
CA SER A 25 -7.07 0.87 -10.58
C SER A 25 -8.18 1.93 -10.45
N GLU A 26 -8.57 2.54 -11.55
CA GLU A 26 -9.66 3.53 -11.57
C GLU A 26 -11.02 2.89 -11.23
N GLU A 27 -11.23 1.62 -11.56
CA GLU A 27 -12.43 0.85 -11.24
C GLU A 27 -12.54 0.59 -9.73
N ASP A 28 -11.40 0.28 -9.08
CA ASP A 28 -11.33 0.13 -7.62
C ASP A 28 -11.71 1.43 -6.92
N VAL A 29 -11.29 2.58 -7.46
CA VAL A 29 -11.64 3.90 -6.90
C VAL A 29 -13.15 4.14 -6.90
N LYS A 30 -13.86 3.74 -7.97
CA LYS A 30 -15.32 3.88 -8.04
C LYS A 30 -16.02 2.99 -7.01
N THR A 31 -15.63 1.72 -6.96
CA THR A 31 -16.21 0.76 -6.01
C THR A 31 -15.96 1.16 -4.56
N ILE A 32 -14.76 1.66 -4.23
CA ILE A 32 -14.44 2.17 -2.87
C ILE A 32 -15.38 3.32 -2.48
N ARG A 33 -15.71 4.22 -3.40
CA ARG A 33 -16.62 5.34 -3.13
C ARG A 33 -18.06 4.88 -2.93
N GLU A 34 -18.53 3.91 -3.71
CA GLU A 34 -19.86 3.32 -3.55
C GLU A 34 -20.00 2.56 -2.23
N LEU A 35 -19.00 1.75 -1.90
CA LEU A 35 -18.96 0.99 -0.65
C LEU A 35 -18.87 1.91 0.57
N TYR A 36 -18.15 3.03 0.47
CA TYR A 36 -18.15 4.05 1.51
C TYR A 36 -19.53 4.71 1.67
N LYS A 37 -20.23 5.04 0.58
CA LYS A 37 -21.61 5.53 0.64
C LYS A 37 -22.56 4.51 1.27
N ALA A 38 -22.30 3.20 1.08
CA ALA A 38 -23.03 2.12 1.73
C ALA A 38 -22.74 1.97 3.24
N GLY A 39 -21.84 2.79 3.81
CA GLY A 39 -21.56 2.83 5.25
C GLY A 39 -20.42 1.92 5.71
N LEU A 40 -19.62 1.37 4.79
CA LEU A 40 -18.44 0.60 5.16
C LEU A 40 -17.34 1.50 5.72
N SER A 41 -16.66 1.03 6.76
CA SER A 41 -15.56 1.76 7.39
C SER A 41 -14.30 1.75 6.52
N TYR A 42 -13.49 2.80 6.61
CA TYR A 42 -12.20 2.89 5.90
C TYR A 42 -11.26 1.73 6.21
N ARG A 43 -11.36 1.18 7.43
CA ARG A 43 -10.53 0.07 7.89
C ARG A 43 -10.89 -1.23 7.16
N GLN A 44 -12.19 -1.52 7.02
CA GLN A 44 -12.68 -2.68 6.27
C GLN A 44 -12.32 -2.59 4.78
N LEU A 45 -12.45 -1.40 4.18
CA LEU A 45 -12.03 -1.14 2.80
C LEU A 45 -10.52 -1.33 2.62
N GLY A 46 -9.71 -0.82 3.55
CA GLY A 46 -8.26 -1.01 3.52
C GLY A 46 -7.86 -2.49 3.55
N HIS A 47 -8.51 -3.30 4.40
CA HIS A 47 -8.27 -4.74 4.44
C HIS A 47 -8.68 -5.46 3.15
N LYS A 48 -9.82 -5.10 2.56
CA LYS A 48 -10.34 -5.75 1.35
C LYS A 48 -9.44 -5.55 0.12
N TYR A 49 -8.84 -4.35 0.00
CA TYR A 49 -8.01 -3.98 -1.14
C TYR A 49 -6.50 -3.97 -0.81
N GLU A 50 -6.10 -4.39 0.39
CA GLU A 50 -4.71 -4.32 0.89
C GLU A 50 -4.09 -2.90 0.81
N ILE A 51 -4.95 -1.90 1.03
CA ILE A 51 -4.61 -0.47 0.98
C ILE A 51 -4.60 0.08 2.41
N SER A 52 -3.72 1.04 2.69
CA SER A 52 -3.76 1.76 3.97
C SER A 52 -5.07 2.54 4.14
N HIS A 53 -5.63 2.54 5.34
CA HIS A 53 -6.84 3.33 5.68
C HIS A 53 -6.69 4.82 5.33
N GLU A 54 -5.48 5.38 5.44
CA GLU A 54 -5.16 6.76 5.02
C GLU A 54 -5.33 6.97 3.52
N MET A 55 -4.99 5.96 2.72
CA MET A 55 -5.13 6.03 1.27
C MET A 55 -6.61 5.92 0.86
N VAL A 56 -7.39 5.08 1.54
CA VAL A 56 -8.86 5.03 1.36
C VAL A 56 -9.48 6.40 1.66
N ARG A 57 -9.08 7.05 2.76
CA ARG A 57 -9.53 8.41 3.09
C ARG A 57 -9.21 9.40 1.97
N ARG A 58 -7.98 9.40 1.43
CA ARG A 58 -7.56 10.29 0.33
C ARG A 58 -8.37 10.07 -0.95
N ILE A 59 -8.75 8.82 -1.25
CA ILE A 59 -9.61 8.45 -2.37
C ILE A 59 -11.02 9.02 -2.18
N CYS A 60 -11.58 8.91 -0.97
CA CYS A 60 -12.90 9.44 -0.64
C CYS A 60 -12.94 10.98 -0.63
N THR A 61 -11.88 11.64 -0.14
CA THR A 61 -11.78 13.11 -0.13
C THR A 61 -11.39 13.73 -1.48
N LYS A 62 -11.31 12.91 -2.55
CA LYS A 62 -10.92 13.33 -3.91
C LYS A 62 -9.55 14.02 -4.00
N TYR A 63 -8.68 13.77 -3.02
CA TYR A 63 -7.31 14.30 -3.02
C TYR A 63 -6.44 13.54 -4.04
N CYS A 64 -6.78 12.27 -4.27
CA CYS A 64 -6.23 11.42 -5.31
C CYS A 64 -7.36 11.01 -6.26
N TYR A 65 -7.05 10.82 -7.56
CA TYR A 65 -8.02 10.46 -8.61
C TYR A 65 -9.21 11.42 -8.72
N LYS A 66 -8.90 12.70 -9.01
CA LYS A 66 -9.88 13.80 -9.07
C LYS A 66 -10.90 13.66 -10.21
N GLU A 67 -10.49 13.04 -11.32
CA GLU A 67 -11.28 12.93 -12.56
C GLU A 67 -12.14 11.67 -12.64
N VAL A 68 -11.88 10.69 -11.78
CA VAL A 68 -12.71 9.49 -11.67
C VAL A 68 -13.99 9.92 -10.95
N ILE A 69 -15.11 10.06 -11.67
CA ILE A 69 -16.44 10.43 -11.14
C ILE A 69 -17.21 9.16 -10.80
#